data_AF-A0A444JYR4-F1
#
_entry.id   AF-A0A444JYR4-F1
#
_cell.length_a   1.000
_cell.length_b   1.000
_cell.length_c   1.000
_cell.angle_alpha   90.00
_cell.angle_beta   90.00
_cell.angle_gamma   90.00
#
_symmetry.space_group_name_H-M   'P 1'
#
loop_
_entity.id
_entity.type
_entity.pdbx_description
1 polymer ?
#
loop_
_entity_poly.entity_id
_entity_poly.type
_entity_poly.pdbx_seq_one_letter_code
_entity_poly.pdbx_strand_id
1 'polypeptide(L)' 'SFAIPVEPDRLKTLKVFVRQPADQIHAPAQTFKFRAEDKASFESNEYAATFNAPEAAK' A
#
# COMPACT_ATOMS: atom_id res chain seq x y z
N SER A 1 -7.87 -4.29 7.01
CA SER A 1 -6.61 -3.86 7.66
C SER A 1 -5.92 -5.07 8.27
N PHE A 2 -4.60 -5.01 8.48
CA PHE A 2 -3.83 -6.09 9.08
C PHE A 2 -3.18 -5.61 10.37
N ALA A 3 -3.26 -6.41 11.43
CA ALA A 3 -2.55 -6.14 12.67
C ALA A 3 -1.15 -6.76 12.58
N ILE A 4 -0.11 -5.91 12.61
CA ILE A 4 1.28 -6.36 12.53
C ILE A 4 1.92 -6.14 13.91
N PRO A 5 2.29 -7.20 14.64
CA PRO A 5 2.99 -7.03 15.91
C PRO A 5 4.37 -6.45 15.64
N VAL A 6 4.73 -5.41 16.40
CA VAL A 6 6.05 -4.78 16.41
C VAL A 6 6.61 -4.84 17.82
N GLU A 7 7.92 -4.99 17.94
CA GLU A 7 8.63 -4.92 19.21
C GLU A 7 9.11 -3.48 19.44
N PRO A 8 9.14 -2.99 20.70
CA PRO A 8 9.72 -1.69 21.00
C PRO A 8 11.17 -1.62 20.52
N ASP A 9 11.57 -0.45 20.03
CA ASP A 9 12.92 -0.17 19.51
C ASP A 9 13.38 -1.03 18.33
N ARG A 10 12.45 -1.70 17.63
CA ARG A 10 12.76 -2.50 16.43
C ARG A 10 12.01 -2.03 15.20
N LEU A 11 12.76 -1.80 14.13
CA LEU A 11 12.20 -1.55 12.80
C LEU A 11 11.74 -2.87 12.17
N LYS A 12 10.51 -2.89 11.66
CA LYS A 12 9.95 -4.03 10.92
C LYS A 12 9.61 -3.63 9.50
N THR A 13 10.30 -4.19 8.52
CA THR A 13 10.02 -3.97 7.10
C THR A 13 8.85 -4.84 6.65
N LEU A 14 7.81 -4.21 6.09
CA LEU A 14 6.70 -4.92 5.45
C LEU A 14 6.82 -4.82 3.93
N LYS A 15 6.86 -5.97 3.25
CA LYS A 15 6.74 -6.04 1.79
C LYS A 15 5.30 -6.35 1.43
N VAL A 16 4.62 -5.39 0.80
CA VAL A 16 3.24 -5.56 0.34
C VAL A 16 3.23 -5.72 -1.17
N PHE A 17 2.76 -6.87 -1.64
CA PHE A 17 2.58 -7.13 -3.06
C PHE A 17 1.12 -6.90 -3.43
N VAL A 18 0.86 -5.88 -4.22
CA VAL A 18 -0.48 -5.54 -4.72
C VAL A 18 -0.62 -6.08 -6.13
N ARG A 19 -1.72 -6.78 -6.40
CA ARG A 19 -2.09 -7.24 -7.73
C ARG A 19 -3.40 -6.58 -8.13
N GLN A 20 -3.41 -5.92 -9.28
CA GLN A 20 -4.61 -5.36 -9.88
C GLN A 20 -5.06 -6.27 -11.04
N PRO A 21 -6.30 -6.78 -11.02
CA PRO A 21 -6.86 -7.52 -12.16
C PRO A 21 -6.90 -6.64 -13.42
N ALA A 22 -6.73 -7.24 -14.60
CA ALA A 22 -6.77 -6.51 -15.87
C ALA A 22 -8.13 -5.82 -16.11
N ASP A 23 -9.22 -6.46 -15.68
CA ASP A 23 -10.59 -5.92 -15.75
C ASP A 23 -10.81 -4.68 -14.85
N GLN A 24 -9.93 -4.45 -13.88
CA GLN A 24 -9.99 -3.31 -12.96
C GLN A 24 -8.94 -2.22 -13.28
N ILE A 25 -8.36 -2.27 -14.47
CA ILE A 25 -7.54 -1.17 -15.00
C ILE A 25 -8.49 -0.08 -15.50
N HIS A 26 -8.87 0.83 -14.60
CA HIS A 26 -9.76 1.95 -14.94
C HIS A 26 -8.99 3.18 -15.49
N ALA A 27 -7.69 3.24 -15.22
CA ALA A 27 -6.81 4.33 -15.64
C ALA A 27 -5.39 3.80 -15.89
N PRO A 28 -4.61 4.47 -16.75
CA PRO A 28 -3.21 4.11 -17.02
C PRO A 28 -2.31 4.23 -15.79
N ALA A 29 -2.64 5.12 -14.86
CA ALA A 29 -2.00 5.23 -13.56
C ALA A 29 -3.07 5.33 -12.47
N GLN A 30 -2.97 4.48 -11.44
CA GLN A 30 -3.86 4.48 -10.28
C GLN A 30 -3.04 4.70 -9.02
N THR A 31 -3.26 5.83 -8.35
CA THR A 31 -2.58 6.15 -7.09
C THR A 31 -3.41 5.68 -5.90
N PHE A 32 -2.77 4.97 -4.98
CA PHE A 32 -3.36 4.49 -3.75
C PHE A 32 -2.41 4.72 -2.58
N LYS A 33 -2.95 4.77 -1.36
CA LYS A 33 -2.16 5.03 -0.16
C LYS A 33 -2.20 3.82 0.77
N PHE A 34 -1.05 3.47 1.30
CA PHE A 34 -0.96 2.62 2.48
C PHE A 34 -0.97 3.49 3.72
N ARG A 35 -1.92 3.27 4.62
CA ARG A 35 -1.98 3.96 5.91
C ARG A 35 -1.50 3.00 7.00
N ALA A 36 -0.45 3.40 7.70
CA ALA A 36 -0.01 2.76 8.93
C ALA A 36 -0.56 3.57 10.11
N GLU A 37 -1.21 2.90 11.05
CA GLU A 37 -1.80 3.53 12.22
C GLU A 37 -1.34 2.75 13.45
N ASP A 38 -0.77 3.45 14.41
CA ASP A 38 -0.59 2.87 15.74
C ASP A 38 -1.89 3.02 16.51
N LYS A 39 -2.49 1.90 16.91
CA LYS A 39 -3.80 1.92 17.59
C LYS A 39 -3.70 2.21 19.09
N ALA A 40 -2.50 2.14 19.67
CA ALA A 40 -2.27 2.46 21.06
C ALA A 40 -2.05 3.97 21.28
N SER A 41 -1.66 4.69 20.24
CA SER A 41 -1.53 6.15 20.17
C SER A 41 -2.45 6.73 19.09
N PHE A 42 -2.27 8.02 18.79
CA PHE A 42 -2.95 8.71 17.69
C PHE A 42 -2.03 8.91 16.47
N GLU A 43 -0.90 8.20 16.42
CA GLU A 43 0.07 8.35 15.36
C GLU A 43 -0.36 7.57 14.10
N SER A 44 -0.23 8.22 12.94
CA SER A 44 -0.44 7.58 11.66
C SER A 44 0.50 8.13 10.61
N ASN A 45 0.81 7.31 9.62
CA ASN A 45 1.64 7.68 8.49
C ASN A 45 1.03 7.14 7.19
N GLU A 46 1.25 7.85 6.09
CA GLU A 46 0.76 7.48 4.78
C GLU A 46 1.92 7.28 3.80
N TYR A 47 1.85 6.21 3.01
CA TYR A 47 2.76 5.98 1.90
C TYR A 47 1.95 5.92 0.59
N ALA A 48 2.16 6.91 -0.28
CA ALA A 48 1.51 6.96 -1.58
C ALA A 48 2.28 6.10 -2.59
N ALA A 49 1.58 5.19 -3.26
CA ALA A 49 2.09 4.35 -4.32
C ALA A 49 1.22 4.51 -5.57
N THR A 50 1.85 4.39 -6.74
CA THR A 50 1.15 4.45 -8.03
C THR A 50 1.30 3.13 -8.75
N PHE A 51 0.17 2.50 -9.08
CA PHE A 51 0.12 1.38 -9.99
C PHE A 51 0.05 1.91 -11.42
N ASN A 52 1.10 1.68 -12.20
CA ASN A 52 1.07 1.95 -13.63
C ASN A 52 0.56 0.70 -14.34
N ALA A 53 -0.57 0.82 -15.00
CA ALA A 53 -1.07 -0.24 -15.85
C ALA A 53 -0.16 -0.35 -17.08
N PRO A 54 0.07 -1.56 -17.61
CA PRO A 54 0.65 -1.69 -18.93
C PRO A 54 -0.25 -0.91 -19.89
N GLU A 55 0.31 0.03 -20.63
CA GLU A 55 -0.36 0.58 -21.82
C GLU A 55 -0.82 -0.65 -22.59
N ALA A 56 -2.14 -0.79 -22.83
CA ALA A 56 -2.64 -1.88 -23.64
C ALA A 56 -1.77 -1.90 -24.89
N ALA A 57 -0.97 -2.94 -25.05
CA ALA A 57 -0.09 -3.08 -26.19
C ALA A 57 -0.99 -2.90 -27.41
N LYS A 58 -0.70 -1.83 -28.15
CA LYS A 58 -1.44 -1.29 -29.27
C LYS A 58 -2.05 -2.34 -30.19
#